data_AF-A0A151EY40-F1
#
_entry.id   AF-A0A151EY40-F1
#
_cell.length_a   1.000
_cell.length_b   1.000
_cell.length_c   1.000
_cell.angle_alpha   90.00
_cell.angle_beta   90.00
_cell.angle_gamma   90.00
#
_symmetry.space_group_name_H-M   'P 1'
#
loop_
_entity.id
_entity.type
_entity.pdbx_description
1 polymer ?
#
loop_
_entity_poly.entity_id
_entity_poly.type
_entity_poly.pdbx_seq_one_letter_code
_entity_poly.pdbx_strand_id
1 'polypeptide(L)'
;MPGRMKFEELIIESSSVEMWIEETRLKKYTGYLQIEFRHFKFLLFIEEGIPTHGFRVIEDQLFSFSSLAAVLHSLEGGCMRFYETPPGFLHALLDIKFGDQIYGTLYTTFCDLEKLFRTLEQKAHTGSVDIDLPSAHCFVVMEKGTPCEIVCVPENREEETGTEESRKKMGTEVDTKTEAKTGTRITNKELTKQKMLKLILDEAVSENGIVKVFERRNPLTIFSPDPDEMCFWSNPRRLKLEFAFGQLGKEFEKLLDKRLTISQILDTLCVDFVEIAEIFTYLSAKGYIAREKVT
;
A
#
# COMPACT_ATOMS: atom_id res chain seq x y z
N MET A 1 5.34 -2.40 9.77
CA MET A 1 5.81 -1.78 8.51
C MET A 1 7.11 -1.06 8.81
N PRO A 2 8.17 -1.23 8.00
CA PRO A 2 9.40 -0.47 8.15
C PRO A 2 9.20 1.01 7.78
N GLY A 3 9.99 1.89 8.38
CA GLY A 3 9.95 3.34 8.17
C GLY A 3 10.66 4.07 9.31
N ARG A 4 11.23 5.24 9.04
CA ARG A 4 11.87 6.03 10.10
C ARG A 4 10.77 6.79 10.84
N MET A 5 10.56 6.45 12.11
CA MET A 5 9.64 7.22 12.95
C MET A 5 10.15 8.66 13.04
N LYS A 6 9.34 9.59 12.55
CA LYS A 6 9.67 11.02 12.49
C LYS A 6 9.04 11.79 13.64
N PHE A 7 7.89 11.31 14.11
CA PHE A 7 7.13 11.91 15.19
C PHE A 7 6.71 10.81 16.17
N GLU A 8 7.08 11.01 17.42
CA GLU A 8 6.77 10.11 18.53
C GLU A 8 5.38 10.47 19.09
N GLU A 9 4.62 9.41 19.36
CA GLU A 9 3.30 9.33 19.99
C GLU A 9 2.61 10.66 20.35
N LEU A 10 1.81 11.19 19.41
CA LEU A 10 0.89 12.28 19.70
C LEU A 10 -0.42 11.69 20.23
N ILE A 11 -0.81 12.08 21.45
CA ILE A 11 -2.17 11.83 21.95
C ILE A 11 -3.13 12.65 21.09
N ILE A 12 -4.16 12.01 20.57
CA ILE A 12 -5.10 12.64 19.65
C ILE A 12 -5.98 13.63 20.42
N GLU A 13 -5.55 14.88 20.42
CA GLU A 13 -6.38 16.07 20.63
C GLU A 13 -6.63 16.72 19.26
N SER A 14 -7.85 17.19 18.97
CA SER A 14 -8.25 17.62 17.62
C SER A 14 -7.32 18.69 17.01
N SER A 15 -6.80 19.60 17.84
CA SER A 15 -5.88 20.67 17.44
C SER A 15 -4.49 20.18 17.02
N SER A 16 -4.02 19.06 17.58
CA SER A 16 -2.69 18.53 17.32
C SER A 16 -2.60 17.79 15.98
N VAL A 17 -3.71 17.17 15.55
CA VAL A 17 -3.79 16.48 14.27
C VAL A 17 -3.80 17.46 13.10
N GLU A 18 -4.57 18.54 13.18
CA GLU A 18 -4.62 19.56 12.12
C GLU A 18 -3.27 20.24 11.90
N MET A 19 -2.60 20.61 13.00
CA MET A 19 -1.23 21.14 12.94
C MET A 19 -0.26 20.18 12.24
N TRP A 20 -0.39 18.89 12.54
CA TRP A 20 0.47 17.88 11.96
C TRP A 20 0.20 17.68 10.46
N ILE A 21 -1.07 17.62 10.05
CA ILE A 21 -1.45 17.55 8.64
C ILE A 21 -0.88 18.76 7.89
N GLU A 22 -0.99 19.97 8.45
CA GLU A 22 -0.38 21.15 7.84
C GLU A 22 1.15 21.08 7.78
N GLU A 23 1.81 20.61 8.84
CA GLU A 23 3.26 20.44 8.83
C GLU A 23 3.72 19.45 7.75
N THR A 24 3.03 18.31 7.60
CA THR A 24 3.36 17.32 6.56
C THR A 24 3.17 17.88 5.17
N ARG A 25 2.12 18.68 4.95
CA ARG A 25 1.86 19.39 3.71
C ARG A 25 2.95 20.40 3.39
N LEU A 26 3.33 21.23 4.37
CA LEU A 26 4.35 22.26 4.20
C LEU A 26 5.74 21.67 3.92
N LYS A 27 6.10 20.60 4.64
CA LYS A 27 7.40 19.93 4.51
C LYS A 27 7.44 18.88 3.41
N LYS A 28 6.31 18.62 2.74
CA LYS A 28 6.15 17.65 1.65
C LYS A 28 6.64 16.25 2.03
N TYR A 29 6.25 15.76 3.21
CA TYR A 29 6.67 14.43 3.64
C TYR A 29 6.01 13.33 2.84
N THR A 30 6.74 12.24 2.64
CA THR A 30 6.23 10.99 2.07
C THR A 30 6.36 9.88 3.11
N GLY A 31 5.29 9.13 3.33
CA GLY A 31 5.23 8.12 4.37
C GLY A 31 3.82 7.69 4.69
N TYR A 32 3.65 7.08 5.85
CA TYR A 32 2.33 6.72 6.36
C TYR A 32 2.15 7.17 7.81
N LEU A 33 0.95 7.64 8.08
CA LEU A 33 0.46 7.93 9.41
C LEU A 33 -0.24 6.69 9.95
N GLN A 34 0.20 6.20 11.10
CA GLN A 34 -0.44 5.14 11.84
C GLN A 34 -1.22 5.75 13.00
N ILE A 35 -2.50 5.44 13.07
CA ILE A 35 -3.39 5.89 14.14
C ILE A 35 -3.91 4.65 14.86
N GLU A 36 -3.73 4.58 16.17
CA GLU A 36 -4.19 3.47 17.00
C GLU A 36 -5.13 4.00 18.08
N PHE A 37 -6.31 3.39 18.17
CA PHE A 37 -7.32 3.76 19.15
C PHE A 37 -8.04 2.51 19.65
N ARG A 38 -7.90 2.19 20.94
CA ARG A 38 -8.47 1.00 21.58
C ARG A 38 -8.15 -0.27 20.78
N HIS A 39 -9.12 -0.81 20.04
CA HIS A 39 -9.02 -2.02 19.22
C HIS A 39 -8.92 -1.73 17.72
N PHE A 40 -8.86 -0.46 17.32
CA PHE A 40 -8.81 -0.04 15.94
C PHE A 40 -7.44 0.53 15.60
N LYS A 41 -7.01 0.23 14.37
CA LYS A 41 -5.79 0.77 13.79
C LYS A 41 -6.12 1.31 12.41
N PHE A 42 -5.54 2.44 12.06
CA PHE A 42 -5.70 3.07 10.76
C PHE A 42 -4.32 3.43 10.21
N LEU A 43 -4.20 3.41 8.89
CA LEU A 43 -3.05 3.85 8.13
C LEU A 43 -3.53 4.92 7.14
N LEU A 44 -2.83 6.04 7.07
CA LEU A 44 -3.04 7.04 6.03
C LEU A 44 -1.73 7.26 5.29
N PHE A 45 -1.72 6.95 4.00
CA PHE A 45 -0.57 7.11 3.14
C PHE A 45 -0.55 8.55 2.64
N ILE A 46 0.63 9.15 2.67
CA ILE A 46 0.88 10.54 2.33
C ILE A 46 2.06 10.58 1.36
N GLU A 47 1.87 11.25 0.23
CA GLU A 47 2.90 11.47 -0.78
C GLU A 47 3.09 12.97 -1.00
N GLU A 48 4.32 13.45 -0.82
CA GLU A 48 4.66 14.87 -0.94
C GLU A 48 3.74 15.80 -0.10
N GLY A 49 3.30 15.32 1.06
CA GLY A 49 2.41 16.04 1.96
C GLY A 49 0.92 15.98 1.60
N ILE A 50 0.54 15.17 0.60
CA ILE A 50 -0.84 14.97 0.16
C ILE A 50 -1.29 13.58 0.59
N PRO A 51 -2.37 13.44 1.38
CA PRO A 51 -2.97 12.14 1.65
C PRO A 51 -3.47 11.49 0.35
N THR A 52 -3.03 10.27 0.07
CA THR A 52 -3.39 9.54 -1.16
C THR A 52 -4.34 8.38 -0.87
N HIS A 53 -4.12 7.63 0.20
CA HIS A 53 -4.91 6.45 0.54
C HIS A 53 -5.11 6.34 2.06
N GLY A 54 -6.30 5.93 2.49
CA GLY A 54 -6.62 5.64 3.88
C GLY A 54 -7.06 4.19 4.05
N PHE A 55 -6.53 3.49 5.06
CA PHE A 55 -6.89 2.12 5.40
C PHE A 55 -7.21 1.98 6.89
N ARG A 56 -8.29 1.28 7.21
CA ARG A 56 -8.51 0.66 8.53
C ARG A 56 -7.82 -0.70 8.54
N VAL A 57 -7.23 -1.08 9.67
CA VAL A 57 -6.52 -2.34 9.86
C VAL A 57 -7.32 -3.21 10.82
N ILE A 58 -7.77 -4.38 10.37
CA ILE A 58 -8.50 -5.38 11.18
C ILE A 58 -7.86 -6.74 10.89
N GLU A 59 -7.36 -7.43 11.92
CA GLU A 59 -6.75 -8.77 11.78
C GLU A 59 -5.76 -8.87 10.60
N ASP A 60 -4.86 -7.87 10.49
CA ASP A 60 -3.84 -7.71 9.44
C ASP A 60 -4.35 -7.44 8.01
N GLN A 61 -5.66 -7.23 7.84
CA GLN A 61 -6.27 -6.82 6.57
C GLN A 61 -6.44 -5.29 6.51
N LEU A 62 -6.34 -4.73 5.30
CA LEU A 62 -6.45 -3.29 5.03
C LEU A 62 -7.78 -2.97 4.34
N PHE A 63 -8.56 -2.06 4.92
CA PHE A 63 -9.89 -1.67 4.44
C PHE A 63 -9.90 -0.19 4.06
N SER A 64 -10.11 0.14 2.79
CA SER A 64 -10.06 1.53 2.33
C SER A 64 -11.12 2.42 2.98
N PHE A 65 -10.77 3.63 3.38
CA PHE A 65 -11.73 4.67 3.80
C PHE A 65 -11.55 5.96 2.98
N SER A 66 -12.65 6.70 2.80
CA SER A 66 -12.71 7.85 1.87
C SER A 66 -12.12 9.15 2.42
N SER A 67 -12.15 9.34 3.74
CA SER A 67 -11.69 10.59 4.37
C SER A 67 -11.21 10.38 5.79
N LEU A 68 -10.06 10.96 6.12
CA LEU A 68 -9.52 10.96 7.47
C LEU A 68 -10.44 11.74 8.42
N ALA A 69 -11.05 12.82 7.96
CA ALA A 69 -11.96 13.65 8.76
C ALA A 69 -13.14 12.86 9.34
N ALA A 70 -13.63 11.85 8.61
CA ALA A 70 -14.68 10.94 9.08
C ALA A 70 -14.24 10.09 10.29
N VAL A 71 -12.93 9.85 10.43
CA VAL A 71 -12.37 9.02 11.49
C VAL A 71 -11.86 9.88 12.65
N LEU A 72 -11.25 11.04 12.39
CA LEU A 72 -10.59 11.87 13.41
C LEU A 72 -11.50 12.28 14.58
N HIS A 73 -12.76 12.62 14.32
CA HIS A 73 -13.70 13.00 15.37
C HIS A 73 -14.03 11.86 16.36
N SER A 74 -13.80 10.60 15.95
CA SER A 74 -14.08 9.41 16.76
C SER A 74 -12.86 8.87 17.52
N LEU A 75 -11.68 9.47 17.32
CA LEU A 75 -10.38 8.95 17.77
C LEU A 75 -9.84 9.62 19.05
N GLU A 76 -10.68 10.31 19.80
CA GLU A 76 -10.29 11.01 21.04
C GLU A 76 -9.64 10.05 22.04
N GLY A 77 -8.39 10.33 22.44
CA GLY A 77 -7.60 9.46 23.32
C GLY A 77 -6.85 8.31 22.64
N GLY A 78 -6.80 8.29 21.31
CA GLY A 78 -5.89 7.42 20.55
C GLY A 78 -4.47 7.98 20.46
N CYS A 79 -3.58 7.23 19.81
CA CYS A 79 -2.22 7.66 19.54
C CYS A 79 -1.94 7.68 18.03
N MET A 80 -1.11 8.63 17.63
CA MET A 80 -0.74 8.87 16.23
C MET A 80 0.79 8.85 16.08
N ARG A 81 1.28 8.10 15.09
CA ARG A 81 2.72 7.97 14.78
C ARG A 81 2.92 8.11 13.29
N PHE A 82 3.91 8.88 12.87
CA PHE A 82 4.25 9.01 11.44
C PHE A 82 5.60 8.37 11.14
N TYR A 83 5.58 7.58 10.07
CA TYR A 83 6.74 6.90 9.55
C TYR A 83 7.06 7.48 8.18
N GLU A 84 8.18 8.18 8.09
CA GLU A 84 8.69 8.67 6.81
C GLU A 84 9.29 7.51 6.04
N THR A 85 8.93 7.39 4.77
CA THR A 85 9.40 6.33 3.89
C THR A 85 9.75 6.89 2.51
N PRO A 86 10.66 6.23 1.76
CA PRO A 86 10.83 6.52 0.34
C PRO A 86 9.50 6.38 -0.42
N PRO A 87 9.23 7.18 -1.46
CA PRO A 87 7.98 7.12 -2.23
C PRO A 87 7.65 5.73 -2.78
N GLY A 88 8.62 5.05 -3.39
CA GLY A 88 8.41 3.72 -3.97
C GLY A 88 8.15 2.64 -2.95
N PHE A 89 8.46 2.88 -1.67
CA PHE A 89 8.05 1.96 -0.62
C PHE A 89 6.53 1.92 -0.46
N LEU A 90 5.85 3.09 -0.50
CA LEU A 90 4.39 3.13 -0.43
C LEU A 90 3.75 2.46 -1.65
N HIS A 91 4.29 2.74 -2.85
CA HIS A 91 3.82 2.09 -4.07
C HIS A 91 3.98 0.56 -4.01
N ALA A 92 5.14 0.07 -3.55
CA ALA A 92 5.36 -1.35 -3.37
C ALA A 92 4.35 -1.97 -2.40
N LEU A 93 4.08 -1.32 -1.27
CA LEU A 93 3.08 -1.80 -0.31
C LEU A 93 1.68 -1.87 -0.92
N LEU A 94 1.28 -0.87 -1.69
CA LEU A 94 -0.02 -0.86 -2.37
C LEU A 94 -0.10 -1.98 -3.41
N ASP A 95 0.94 -2.16 -4.24
CA ASP A 95 1.01 -3.21 -5.24
C ASP A 95 0.97 -4.60 -4.59
N ILE A 96 1.67 -4.82 -3.47
CA ILE A 96 1.68 -6.11 -2.75
C ILE A 96 0.31 -6.42 -2.14
N LYS A 97 -0.40 -5.39 -1.65
CA LYS A 97 -1.69 -5.56 -0.95
C LYS A 97 -2.87 -5.64 -1.89
N PHE A 98 -2.85 -4.90 -3.00
CA PHE A 98 -4.01 -4.77 -3.90
C PHE A 98 -3.72 -5.27 -5.32
N GLY A 99 -2.46 -5.48 -5.68
CA GLY A 99 -2.07 -6.01 -6.97
C GLY A 99 -2.33 -7.51 -7.11
N ASP A 100 -2.37 -7.96 -8.35
CA ASP A 100 -2.49 -9.38 -8.66
C ASP A 100 -1.14 -10.05 -8.59
N GLN A 101 -1.04 -11.12 -7.81
CA GLN A 101 0.16 -11.96 -7.86
C GLN A 101 0.14 -12.76 -9.17
N ILE A 102 0.93 -12.34 -10.17
CA ILE A 102 0.88 -12.91 -11.53
C ILE A 102 1.67 -14.21 -11.69
N TYR A 103 2.50 -14.54 -10.70
CA TYR A 103 3.17 -15.83 -10.57
C TYR A 103 2.90 -16.38 -9.18
N GLY A 104 2.99 -17.70 -8.99
CA GLY A 104 3.07 -18.28 -7.64
C GLY A 104 4.33 -17.79 -6.91
N THR A 105 4.48 -18.15 -5.64
CA THR A 105 5.72 -17.87 -4.91
C THR A 105 6.89 -18.58 -5.58
N LEU A 106 7.90 -17.82 -6.00
CA LEU A 106 9.08 -18.32 -6.69
C LEU A 106 10.21 -18.44 -5.66
N TYR A 107 10.83 -19.60 -5.56
CA TYR A 107 12.01 -19.78 -4.69
C TYR A 107 13.26 -19.40 -5.46
N THR A 108 14.13 -18.57 -4.87
CA THR A 108 15.35 -18.07 -5.55
C THR A 108 16.27 -19.20 -5.96
N THR A 109 16.32 -20.30 -5.19
CA THR A 109 17.09 -21.51 -5.48
C THR A 109 16.71 -22.18 -6.80
N PHE A 110 15.48 -22.01 -7.27
CA PHE A 110 14.94 -22.65 -8.49
C PHE A 110 14.56 -21.65 -9.57
N CYS A 111 14.76 -20.35 -9.34
CA CYS A 111 14.35 -19.28 -10.24
C CYS A 111 15.56 -18.49 -10.71
N ASP A 112 15.76 -18.43 -12.03
CA ASP A 112 16.71 -17.50 -12.63
C ASP A 112 16.10 -16.08 -12.61
N LEU A 113 16.50 -15.30 -11.59
CA LEU A 113 15.97 -13.96 -11.39
C LEU A 113 16.40 -12.98 -12.49
N GLU A 114 17.59 -13.14 -13.09
CA GLU A 114 17.97 -12.32 -14.25
C GLU A 114 16.98 -12.53 -15.40
N LYS A 115 16.64 -13.80 -15.68
CA LYS A 115 15.66 -14.14 -16.71
C LYS A 115 14.26 -13.65 -16.36
N LEU A 116 13.88 -13.69 -15.08
CA LEU A 116 12.62 -13.11 -14.61
C LEU A 116 12.56 -11.61 -14.91
N PHE A 117 13.55 -10.82 -14.50
CA PHE A 117 13.56 -9.38 -14.72
C PHE A 117 13.59 -9.01 -16.21
N ARG A 118 14.34 -9.76 -17.05
CA ARG A 118 14.27 -9.59 -18.52
C ARG A 118 12.88 -9.87 -19.07
N THR A 119 12.17 -10.85 -18.51
CA THR A 119 10.79 -11.17 -18.91
C THR A 119 9.83 -10.05 -18.51
N LEU A 120 9.99 -9.49 -17.31
CA LEU A 120 9.18 -8.35 -16.83
C LEU A 120 9.42 -7.10 -17.69
N GLU A 121 10.66 -6.83 -18.07
CA GLU A 121 11.04 -5.76 -18.99
C GLU A 121 10.37 -5.94 -20.36
N GLN A 122 10.50 -7.13 -20.97
CA GLN A 122 9.89 -7.44 -22.27
C GLN A 122 8.37 -7.34 -22.27
N LYS A 123 7.72 -7.69 -21.17
CA LYS A 123 6.27 -7.59 -21.00
C LYS A 123 5.79 -6.18 -20.64
N ALA A 124 6.69 -5.20 -20.51
CA ALA A 124 6.37 -3.87 -20.03
C ALA A 124 5.59 -3.88 -18.70
N HIS A 125 5.99 -4.76 -17.78
CA HIS A 125 5.31 -4.94 -16.50
C HIS A 125 5.25 -3.64 -15.68
N THR A 126 4.09 -3.38 -15.07
CA THR A 126 3.89 -2.27 -14.14
C THR A 126 3.36 -2.84 -12.83
N GLY A 127 4.05 -2.57 -11.72
CA GLY A 127 3.81 -3.29 -10.48
C GLY A 127 5.06 -3.35 -9.61
N SER A 128 5.11 -4.33 -8.72
CA SER A 128 6.20 -4.48 -7.78
C SER A 128 6.66 -5.93 -7.65
N VAL A 129 7.97 -6.10 -7.50
CA VAL A 129 8.61 -7.38 -7.18
C VAL A 129 9.03 -7.35 -5.72
N ASP A 130 8.49 -8.28 -4.95
CA ASP A 130 8.79 -8.51 -3.54
C ASP A 130 9.83 -9.63 -3.44
N ILE A 131 11.00 -9.34 -2.89
CA ILE A 131 12.15 -10.24 -2.78
C ILE A 131 12.51 -10.34 -1.30
N ASP A 132 12.21 -11.50 -0.73
CA ASP A 132 12.42 -11.80 0.68
C ASP A 132 13.62 -12.73 0.83
N LEU A 133 14.74 -12.17 1.31
CA LEU A 133 16.01 -12.86 1.51
C LEU A 133 16.33 -12.93 3.02
N PRO A 134 17.01 -14.00 3.49
CA PRO A 134 17.49 -14.12 4.87
C PRO A 134 18.38 -12.97 5.41
N SER A 135 18.96 -12.15 4.54
CA SER A 135 19.73 -10.96 4.92
C SER A 135 18.92 -9.65 4.81
N ALA A 136 17.89 -9.63 3.97
CA ALA A 136 17.22 -8.41 3.58
C ALA A 136 15.86 -8.65 2.92
N HIS A 137 14.93 -7.74 3.19
CA HIS A 137 13.67 -7.63 2.47
C HIS A 137 13.72 -6.50 1.45
N CYS A 138 13.66 -6.83 0.16
CA CYS A 138 13.81 -5.90 -0.94
C CYS A 138 12.54 -5.80 -1.79
N PHE A 139 12.22 -4.59 -2.24
CA PHE A 139 11.13 -4.27 -3.14
C PHE A 139 11.68 -3.58 -4.38
N VAL A 140 11.24 -4.03 -5.55
CA VAL A 140 11.55 -3.38 -6.83
C VAL A 140 10.24 -2.91 -7.47
N VAL A 141 10.04 -1.60 -7.51
CA VAL A 141 8.90 -0.98 -8.21
C VAL A 141 9.24 -0.84 -9.67
N MET A 142 8.37 -1.35 -10.53
CA MET A 142 8.53 -1.35 -11.97
C MET A 142 7.44 -0.51 -12.65
N GLU A 143 7.85 0.33 -13.60
CA GLU A 143 6.94 1.05 -14.50
C GLU A 143 7.25 0.67 -15.94
N LYS A 144 6.26 0.11 -16.65
CA LYS A 144 6.39 -0.25 -18.07
C LYS A 144 7.66 -1.03 -18.39
N GLY A 145 8.02 -1.98 -17.54
CA GLY A 145 9.18 -2.85 -17.70
C GLY A 145 10.49 -2.26 -17.17
N THR A 146 10.50 -1.03 -16.64
CA THR A 146 11.71 -0.38 -16.12
C THR A 146 11.69 -0.32 -14.58
N PRO A 147 12.74 -0.78 -13.89
CA PRO A 147 12.88 -0.56 -12.45
C PRO A 147 12.98 0.93 -12.12
N CYS A 148 11.95 1.47 -11.47
CA CYS A 148 11.89 2.88 -11.12
C CYS A 148 12.33 3.14 -9.69
N GLU A 149 12.12 2.21 -8.76
CA GLU A 149 12.57 2.36 -7.39
C GLU A 149 12.96 1.01 -6.80
N ILE A 150 13.97 1.02 -5.94
CA ILE A 150 14.47 -0.18 -5.26
C ILE A 150 14.64 0.20 -3.80
N VAL A 151 13.95 -0.52 -2.92
CA VAL A 151 14.00 -0.30 -1.48
C VAL A 151 14.41 -1.62 -0.83
N CYS A 152 15.50 -1.64 -0.10
CA CYS A 152 15.92 -2.80 0.68
C CYS A 152 15.98 -2.43 2.16
N VAL A 153 15.36 -3.26 2.97
CA VAL A 153 15.38 -3.18 4.42
C VAL A 153 16.17 -4.38 4.91
N PRO A 154 17.34 -4.20 5.54
CA PRO A 154 18.06 -5.34 6.11
C PRO A 154 17.18 -6.04 7.14
N GLU A 155 17.15 -7.37 7.13
CA GLU A 155 16.56 -8.11 8.24
C GLU A 155 17.50 -7.91 9.44
N ASN A 156 17.05 -7.15 10.44
CA ASN A 156 17.72 -7.10 11.71
C ASN A 156 17.64 -8.51 12.31
N ARG A 157 18.67 -9.34 12.07
CA ARG A 157 18.97 -10.43 12.99
C ARG A 157 19.16 -9.76 14.32
N GLU A 158 18.30 -10.07 15.28
CA GLU A 158 18.51 -9.69 16.67
C GLU A 158 19.93 -10.17 17.03
N GLU A 159 20.89 -9.24 17.05
CA GLU A 159 22.24 -9.53 17.51
C GLU A 159 22.09 -9.85 19.00
N GLU A 160 22.12 -11.15 19.32
CA GLU A 160 22.61 -11.60 20.61
C GLU A 160 23.94 -10.88 20.85
N THR A 161 23.92 -9.95 21.79
CA THR A 161 25.03 -9.09 22.19
C THR A 161 26.29 -9.92 22.39
N GLY A 162 27.24 -9.77 21.49
CA GLY A 162 28.50 -10.51 21.47
C GLY A 162 29.67 -9.65 21.00
N THR A 163 29.96 -8.60 21.76
CA THR A 163 31.26 -7.93 21.88
C THR A 163 31.96 -7.46 20.60
N GLU A 164 31.73 -6.18 20.35
CA GLU A 164 32.51 -5.17 19.66
C GLU A 164 34.05 -5.30 19.81
N GLU A 165 34.74 -5.79 18.78
CA GLU A 165 36.15 -5.43 18.52
C GLU A 165 36.58 -5.83 17.10
N SER A 166 36.47 -4.90 16.14
CA SER A 166 37.40 -4.75 14.98
C SER A 166 36.87 -3.77 13.93
N ARG A 167 36.76 -2.48 14.28
CA ARG A 167 36.78 -1.41 13.29
C ARG A 167 38.22 -0.98 13.04
N LYS A 168 38.82 -1.43 11.93
CA LYS A 168 39.98 -0.75 11.33
C LYS A 168 40.16 -1.14 9.86
N LYS A 169 40.31 -0.11 9.03
CA LYS A 169 40.83 -0.10 7.64
C LYS A 169 39.78 -0.54 6.60
N MET A 170 39.53 0.14 5.48
CA MET A 170 40.37 0.95 4.60
C MET A 170 39.48 1.93 3.83
N GLY A 171 39.93 3.18 3.69
CA GLY A 171 39.50 4.03 2.60
C GLY A 171 40.28 3.69 1.34
N THR A 172 39.65 3.85 0.18
CA THR A 172 40.38 4.15 -1.07
C THR A 172 39.43 4.88 -2.02
N GLU A 173 39.74 6.15 -2.27
CA GLU A 173 39.31 6.88 -3.47
C GLU A 173 39.80 6.15 -4.71
N VAL A 174 38.94 5.99 -5.72
CA VAL A 174 39.36 5.63 -7.07
C VAL A 174 38.79 6.66 -8.03
N ASP A 175 39.67 7.58 -8.42
CA ASP A 175 39.60 8.37 -9.64
C ASP A 175 39.50 7.44 -10.86
N THR A 176 38.53 7.68 -11.74
CA THR A 176 38.67 7.31 -13.16
C THR A 176 37.95 8.32 -14.05
N LYS A 177 38.74 9.16 -14.71
CA LYS A 177 38.45 9.64 -16.07
C LYS A 177 38.54 8.44 -17.01
N THR A 178 37.70 8.39 -18.06
CA THR A 178 38.12 8.39 -19.48
C THR A 178 36.98 7.92 -20.43
N GLU A 179 36.83 8.70 -21.50
CA GLU A 179 36.31 8.43 -22.85
C GLU A 179 34.82 8.13 -23.13
N ALA A 180 34.29 9.03 -23.96
CA ALA A 180 33.04 8.93 -24.69
C ALA A 180 33.15 7.92 -25.85
N LYS A 181 32.25 6.94 -25.87
CA LYS A 181 31.74 6.33 -27.09
C LYS A 181 30.22 6.28 -27.00
N THR A 182 29.60 6.75 -28.08
CA THR A 182 28.17 6.74 -28.42
C THR A 182 27.36 5.68 -27.68
N GLY A 183 26.51 6.13 -26.77
CA GLY A 183 25.58 5.31 -26.01
C GLY A 183 24.63 6.23 -25.25
N THR A 184 23.35 5.85 -25.23
CA THR A 184 22.24 6.49 -24.52
C THR A 184 22.69 7.15 -23.23
N ARG A 185 22.29 8.41 -23.01
CA ARG A 185 22.67 9.24 -21.86
C ARG A 185 22.01 8.67 -20.59
N ILE A 186 22.53 7.56 -20.08
CA ILE A 186 22.15 6.94 -18.82
C ILE A 186 22.51 7.94 -17.72
N THR A 187 21.52 8.47 -17.02
CA THR A 187 21.74 9.44 -15.95
C THR A 187 22.43 8.75 -14.77
N ASN A 188 23.22 9.49 -13.97
CA ASN A 188 23.91 8.93 -12.80
C ASN A 188 22.95 8.19 -11.83
N LYS A 189 21.68 8.61 -11.73
CA LYS A 189 20.66 7.93 -10.91
C LYS A 189 20.26 6.57 -11.46
N GLU A 190 20.14 6.44 -12.77
CA GLU A 190 19.82 5.19 -13.47
C GLU A 190 20.93 4.14 -13.27
N LEU A 191 22.19 4.61 -13.35
CA LEU A 191 23.37 3.79 -13.16
C LEU A 191 23.45 3.23 -11.73
N THR A 192 22.98 3.98 -10.73
CA THR A 192 22.91 3.50 -9.34
C THR A 192 21.86 2.41 -9.16
N LYS A 193 20.69 2.52 -9.81
CA LYS A 193 19.61 1.53 -9.70
C LYS A 193 19.97 0.21 -10.35
N GLN A 194 20.56 0.22 -11.55
CA GLN A 194 21.00 -1.00 -12.21
C GLN A 194 22.08 -1.75 -11.40
N LYS A 195 23.00 -1.00 -10.78
CA LYS A 195 24.00 -1.58 -9.87
C LYS A 195 23.34 -2.19 -8.63
N MET A 196 22.38 -1.50 -8.03
CA MET A 196 21.66 -1.99 -6.85
C MET A 196 20.81 -3.23 -7.16
N LEU A 197 20.09 -3.24 -8.29
CA LEU A 197 19.38 -4.41 -8.76
C LEU A 197 20.33 -5.59 -8.95
N LYS A 198 21.49 -5.36 -9.59
CA LYS A 198 22.48 -6.41 -9.79
C LYS A 198 22.97 -7.00 -8.46
N LEU A 199 23.26 -6.16 -7.46
CA LEU A 199 23.66 -6.63 -6.13
C LEU A 199 22.59 -7.54 -5.50
N ILE A 200 21.31 -7.15 -5.57
CA ILE A 200 20.20 -7.96 -5.05
C ILE A 200 20.10 -9.30 -5.78
N LEU A 201 20.26 -9.29 -7.11
CA LEU A 201 20.22 -10.52 -7.91
C LEU A 201 21.40 -11.44 -7.56
N ASP A 202 22.60 -10.89 -7.41
CA ASP A 202 23.80 -11.64 -7.02
C ASP A 202 23.63 -12.25 -5.60
N GLU A 203 23.05 -11.49 -4.66
CA GLU A 203 22.78 -11.94 -3.29
C GLU A 203 21.69 -13.03 -3.25
N ALA A 204 20.61 -12.86 -4.00
CA ALA A 204 19.52 -13.83 -4.10
C ALA A 204 19.95 -15.17 -4.73
N VAL A 205 21.02 -15.21 -5.51
CA VAL A 205 21.62 -16.47 -6.00
C VAL A 205 22.31 -17.23 -4.87
N SER A 206 22.90 -16.51 -3.91
CA SER A 206 23.59 -17.10 -2.77
C SER A 206 22.67 -17.45 -1.60
N GLU A 207 21.49 -16.83 -1.54
CA GLU A 207 20.56 -16.97 -0.42
C GLU A 207 19.26 -17.69 -0.83
N ASN A 208 18.75 -18.56 0.03
CA ASN A 208 17.52 -19.32 -0.21
C ASN A 208 16.28 -18.51 0.18
N GLY A 209 15.98 -17.48 -0.59
CA GLY A 209 14.83 -16.60 -0.40
C GLY A 209 13.63 -16.95 -1.27
N ILE A 210 12.64 -16.05 -1.26
CA ILE A 210 11.45 -16.12 -2.10
C ILE A 210 11.24 -14.81 -2.86
N VAL A 211 10.58 -14.92 -4.01
CA VAL A 211 10.19 -13.81 -4.88
C VAL A 211 8.71 -13.92 -5.21
N LYS A 212 8.00 -12.80 -5.09
CA LYS A 212 6.61 -12.64 -5.53
C LYS A 212 6.54 -11.45 -6.47
N VAL A 213 5.73 -11.57 -7.51
CA VAL A 213 5.54 -10.50 -8.50
C VAL A 213 4.09 -10.10 -8.50
N PHE A 214 3.85 -8.82 -8.28
CA PHE A 214 2.54 -8.22 -8.19
C PHE A 214 2.34 -7.26 -9.36
N GLU A 215 1.34 -7.52 -10.19
CA GLU A 215 0.89 -6.58 -11.21
C GLU A 215 0.06 -5.49 -10.55
N ARG A 216 0.42 -4.23 -10.82
CA ARG A 216 -0.32 -3.10 -10.30
C ARG A 216 -1.73 -3.17 -10.84
N ARG A 217 -2.65 -3.42 -9.94
CA ARG A 217 -4.00 -2.89 -10.10
C ARG A 217 -3.90 -1.44 -9.72
N ASN A 218 -4.28 -0.53 -10.63
CA ASN A 218 -4.95 0.64 -10.11
C ASN A 218 -6.09 0.05 -9.28
N PRO A 219 -6.15 0.20 -7.95
CA PRO A 219 -7.38 -0.09 -7.27
C PRO A 219 -8.40 0.72 -8.07
N LEU A 220 -9.27 0.03 -8.83
CA LEU A 220 -10.41 0.65 -9.51
C LEU A 220 -10.98 1.47 -8.40
N THR A 221 -10.77 2.79 -8.44
CA THR A 221 -10.90 3.70 -7.31
C THR A 221 -12.05 3.13 -6.55
N ILE A 222 -11.80 2.41 -5.43
CA ILE A 222 -12.90 1.65 -4.83
C ILE A 222 -13.86 2.78 -4.60
N PHE A 223 -14.98 2.76 -5.34
CA PHE A 223 -15.86 3.90 -5.44
C PHE A 223 -16.57 3.80 -4.12
N SER A 224 -15.85 4.20 -3.07
CA SER A 224 -16.24 4.24 -1.70
C SER A 224 -17.21 5.39 -1.76
N PRO A 225 -18.50 5.06 -1.87
CA PRO A 225 -19.49 6.09 -2.05
C PRO A 225 -19.39 7.01 -0.85
N ASP A 226 -19.80 8.26 -1.05
CA ASP A 226 -19.85 9.22 0.04
C ASP A 226 -20.67 8.57 1.19
N PRO A 227 -20.14 8.43 2.42
CA PRO A 227 -20.86 7.75 3.50
C PRO A 227 -22.22 8.40 3.80
N ASP A 228 -22.38 9.67 3.42
CA ASP A 228 -23.61 10.45 3.59
C ASP A 228 -24.57 10.35 2.37
N GLU A 229 -24.19 9.67 1.29
CA GLU A 229 -25.11 9.38 0.18
C GLU A 229 -26.20 8.39 0.62
N MET A 230 -27.45 8.69 0.30
CA MET A 230 -28.55 7.75 0.45
C MET A 230 -28.48 6.67 -0.62
N CYS A 231 -28.62 5.41 -0.22
CA CYS A 231 -28.62 4.26 -1.11
C CYS A 231 -29.95 3.52 -1.07
N PHE A 232 -30.55 3.28 -2.25
CA PHE A 232 -31.86 2.62 -2.36
C PHE A 232 -32.08 1.96 -3.70
N TRP A 233 -33.07 1.05 -3.77
CA TRP A 233 -33.49 0.41 -5.03
C TRP A 233 -34.00 1.44 -6.05
N SER A 234 -33.42 1.45 -7.24
CA SER A 234 -33.86 2.28 -8.37
C SER A 234 -34.61 1.48 -9.44
N ASN A 235 -34.40 0.16 -9.47
CA ASN A 235 -35.03 -0.73 -10.45
C ASN A 235 -36.19 -1.51 -9.82
N PRO A 236 -37.38 -1.56 -10.45
CA PRO A 236 -38.50 -2.37 -9.96
C PRO A 236 -38.22 -3.87 -10.00
N ARG A 237 -37.29 -4.33 -10.84
CA ARG A 237 -36.82 -5.71 -10.85
C ARG A 237 -35.72 -5.88 -9.81
N ARG A 238 -36.11 -6.36 -8.63
CA ARG A 238 -35.20 -6.66 -7.52
C ARG A 238 -34.50 -7.99 -7.74
N LEU A 239 -33.19 -8.00 -7.49
CA LEU A 239 -32.41 -9.22 -7.42
C LEU A 239 -32.46 -9.78 -6.01
N LYS A 240 -32.64 -11.10 -5.90
CA LYS A 240 -32.47 -11.80 -4.63
C LYS A 240 -30.98 -11.98 -4.37
N LEU A 241 -30.41 -11.12 -3.53
CA LEU A 241 -28.96 -11.09 -3.29
C LEU A 241 -28.48 -12.29 -2.49
N GLU A 242 -29.38 -12.94 -1.75
CA GLU A 242 -29.10 -14.15 -0.96
C GLU A 242 -28.44 -15.27 -1.79
N PHE A 243 -28.81 -15.42 -3.07
CA PHE A 243 -28.23 -16.46 -3.92
C PHE A 243 -26.78 -16.20 -4.33
N ALA A 244 -26.37 -14.93 -4.42
CA ALA A 244 -25.04 -14.54 -4.86
C ALA A 244 -24.11 -14.21 -3.69
N PHE A 245 -24.65 -13.65 -2.61
CA PHE A 245 -23.88 -13.07 -1.50
C PHE A 245 -24.34 -13.57 -0.12
N GLY A 246 -25.13 -14.64 -0.08
CA GLY A 246 -25.55 -15.29 1.16
C GLY A 246 -26.33 -14.38 2.11
N GLN A 247 -26.15 -14.60 3.41
CA GLN A 247 -26.88 -13.88 4.45
C GLN A 247 -26.58 -12.38 4.46
N LEU A 248 -25.33 -11.97 4.17
CA LEU A 248 -24.97 -10.55 4.07
C LEU A 248 -25.74 -9.85 2.94
N GLY A 249 -25.80 -10.49 1.76
CA GLY A 249 -26.61 -9.98 0.64
C GLY A 249 -28.08 -9.83 1.00
N LYS A 250 -28.65 -10.80 1.71
CA LYS A 250 -30.05 -10.78 2.15
C LYS A 250 -30.36 -9.61 3.10
N GLU A 251 -29.49 -9.35 4.07
CA GLU A 251 -29.69 -8.23 5.00
C GLU A 251 -29.46 -6.88 4.30
N PHE A 252 -28.44 -6.78 3.43
CA PHE A 252 -28.21 -5.59 2.61
C PHE A 252 -29.43 -5.28 1.71
N GLU A 253 -30.02 -6.29 1.08
CA GLU A 253 -31.26 -6.17 0.27
C GLU A 253 -32.42 -5.53 1.06
N LYS A 254 -32.60 -5.91 2.33
CA LYS A 254 -33.64 -5.33 3.20
C LYS A 254 -33.36 -3.88 3.59
N LEU A 255 -32.09 -3.51 3.72
CA LEU A 255 -31.71 -2.15 4.11
C LEU A 255 -31.85 -1.16 2.95
N LEU A 256 -31.67 -1.63 1.70
CA LEU A 256 -31.93 -0.83 0.49
C LEU A 256 -33.40 -0.39 0.35
N ASP A 257 -34.34 -1.03 1.03
CA ASP A 257 -35.75 -0.60 1.10
C ASP A 257 -35.99 0.58 2.05
N LYS A 258 -35.05 0.86 2.95
CA LYS A 258 -35.23 1.83 4.03
C LYS A 258 -34.69 3.23 3.69
N ARG A 259 -34.12 3.43 2.50
CA ARG A 259 -33.48 4.69 2.07
C ARG A 259 -32.54 5.24 3.14
N LEU A 260 -31.54 4.44 3.51
CA LEU A 260 -30.53 4.80 4.51
C LEU A 260 -29.29 5.39 3.83
N THR A 261 -28.51 6.17 4.58
CA THR A 261 -27.16 6.53 4.15
C THR A 261 -26.27 5.30 4.13
N ILE A 262 -25.18 5.33 3.38
CA ILE A 262 -24.23 4.20 3.36
C ILE A 262 -23.67 3.96 4.77
N SER A 263 -23.32 5.00 5.53
CA SER A 263 -22.88 4.84 6.92
C SER A 263 -23.88 4.09 7.79
N GLN A 264 -25.17 4.45 7.72
CA GLN A 264 -26.23 3.79 8.47
C GLN A 264 -26.42 2.32 8.07
N ILE A 265 -26.24 2.00 6.78
CA ILE A 265 -26.31 0.62 6.30
C ILE A 265 -25.15 -0.20 6.89
N LEU A 266 -23.94 0.33 6.83
CA LEU A 266 -22.74 -0.32 7.38
C LEU A 266 -22.86 -0.53 8.89
N ASP A 267 -23.29 0.49 9.64
CA ASP A 267 -23.52 0.41 11.07
C ASP A 267 -24.58 -0.65 11.43
N THR A 268 -25.67 -0.71 10.67
CA THR A 268 -26.76 -1.68 10.90
C THR A 268 -26.32 -3.11 10.63
N LEU A 269 -25.50 -3.32 9.60
CA LEU A 269 -24.94 -4.63 9.27
C LEU A 269 -23.78 -5.01 10.19
N CYS A 270 -23.20 -4.05 10.91
CA CYS A 270 -21.95 -4.20 11.65
C CYS A 270 -20.82 -4.69 10.72
N VAL A 271 -20.76 -4.16 9.50
CA VAL A 271 -19.77 -4.51 8.46
C VAL A 271 -19.10 -3.25 7.92
N ASP A 272 -17.91 -3.42 7.35
CA ASP A 272 -17.23 -2.36 6.61
C ASP A 272 -17.65 -2.33 5.13
N PHE A 273 -17.42 -1.20 4.44
CA PHE A 273 -17.81 -1.06 3.03
C PHE A 273 -17.20 -2.14 2.13
N VAL A 274 -15.99 -2.61 2.44
CA VAL A 274 -15.32 -3.67 1.67
C VAL A 274 -16.15 -4.96 1.62
N GLU A 275 -16.78 -5.33 2.73
CA GLU A 275 -17.59 -6.55 2.81
C GLU A 275 -18.82 -6.48 1.91
N ILE A 276 -19.30 -5.26 1.63
CA ILE A 276 -20.39 -5.02 0.69
C ILE A 276 -19.92 -4.43 -0.64
N ALA A 277 -18.61 -4.21 -0.86
CA ALA A 277 -18.12 -3.41 -1.97
C ALA A 277 -18.40 -4.07 -3.32
N GLU A 278 -18.26 -5.39 -3.39
CA GLU A 278 -18.60 -6.18 -4.58
C GLU A 278 -20.11 -6.12 -4.86
N ILE A 279 -20.94 -6.27 -3.82
CA ILE A 279 -22.40 -6.17 -3.91
C ILE A 279 -22.79 -4.78 -4.43
N PHE A 280 -22.27 -3.74 -3.79
CA PHE A 280 -22.56 -2.35 -4.07
C PHE A 280 -22.11 -1.95 -5.48
N THR A 281 -20.90 -2.33 -5.88
CA THR A 281 -20.33 -2.04 -7.19
C THR A 281 -21.12 -2.75 -8.28
N TYR A 282 -21.46 -4.03 -8.09
CA TYR A 282 -22.28 -4.78 -9.02
C TYR A 282 -23.66 -4.13 -9.21
N LEU A 283 -24.36 -3.83 -8.10
CA LEU A 283 -25.70 -3.25 -8.16
C LEU A 283 -25.70 -1.83 -8.76
N SER A 284 -24.70 -1.02 -8.43
CA SER A 284 -24.53 0.32 -8.99
C SER A 284 -24.26 0.26 -10.50
N ALA A 285 -23.30 -0.58 -10.92
CA ALA A 285 -22.93 -0.71 -12.33
C ALA A 285 -24.06 -1.24 -13.21
N LYS A 286 -24.95 -2.06 -12.64
CA LYS A 286 -26.14 -2.60 -13.33
C LYS A 286 -27.38 -1.71 -13.19
N GLY A 287 -27.29 -0.59 -12.48
CA GLY A 287 -28.40 0.35 -12.29
C GLY A 287 -29.55 -0.24 -11.49
N TYR A 288 -29.27 -1.15 -10.55
CA TYR A 288 -30.27 -1.69 -9.63
C TYR A 288 -30.52 -0.77 -8.44
N ILE A 289 -29.48 -0.05 -8.01
CA ILE A 289 -29.54 0.92 -6.93
C ILE A 289 -29.23 2.32 -7.45
N ALA A 290 -29.81 3.34 -6.83
CA ALA A 290 -29.49 4.75 -7.04
C ALA A 290 -28.85 5.35 -5.79
N ARG A 291 -28.18 6.50 -6.01
CA ARG A 291 -27.51 7.28 -4.98
C ARG A 291 -27.99 8.72 -5.06
N GLU A 292 -28.28 9.30 -3.90
CA GLU A 292 -28.76 10.68 -3.79
C GLU A 292 -28.00 11.37 -2.65
N LYS A 293 -27.47 12.57 -2.90
CA LYS A 293 -26.85 13.37 -1.85
C LYS A 293 -27.92 13.93 -0.93
N VAL A 294 -27.70 13.84 0.37
CA VAL A 294 -28.55 14.49 1.36
C VAL A 294 -28.29 16.00 1.26
N THR A 295 -29.24 16.74 0.69
CA THR A 295 -29.23 18.22 0.64
C THR A 295 -29.79 18.83 1.91
#